data_AF-A0AAD9LG09-F1
#
_entry.id   AF-A0AAD9LG09-F1
#
_cell.length_a   1.000
_cell.length_b   1.000
_cell.length_c   1.000
_cell.angle_alpha   90.00
_cell.angle_beta   90.00
_cell.angle_gamma   90.00
#
_symmetry.space_group_name_H-M   'P 1'
#
loop_
_entity.id
_entity.type
_entity.pdbx_description
1 polymer ?
#
loop_
_entity_poly.entity_id
_entity_poly.type
_entity_poly.pdbx_seq_one_letter_code
_entity_poly.pdbx_strand_id
1 'polypeptide(L)'
;MDGRLDALVLKLQHPLAKIRSRALHSLLFKLRERLVRWQELEPLQNSLIPALLACLEPPLELETLHVLELLVQSQSEVFLASLQHSGAAEKLQRAANCNPELQSSYEKVLRCSSP
;
A
#
# COMPACT_ATOMS: atom_id res chain seq x y z
N MET A 1 -11.94 -18.14 6.27
CA MET A 1 -11.69 -17.07 7.28
C MET A 1 -11.72 -15.68 6.62
N ASP A 2 -12.33 -15.59 5.44
CA ASP A 2 -12.02 -14.55 4.44
C ASP A 2 -12.73 -13.21 4.66
N GLY A 3 -13.91 -13.22 5.29
CA GLY A 3 -14.70 -12.00 5.47
C GLY A 3 -14.04 -10.89 6.32
N ARG A 4 -12.96 -11.18 7.07
CA ARG A 4 -12.24 -10.15 7.85
C ARG A 4 -11.28 -9.32 7.00
N LEU A 5 -10.70 -9.91 5.96
CA LEU A 5 -9.80 -9.22 5.03
C LEU A 5 -10.61 -8.42 4.01
N ASP A 6 -11.69 -9.00 3.49
CA ASP A 6 -12.63 -8.29 2.62
C ASP A 6 -13.17 -7.02 3.28
N ALA A 7 -13.56 -7.11 4.56
CA ALA A 7 -14.01 -5.95 5.34
C ALA A 7 -12.92 -4.89 5.54
N LEU A 8 -11.65 -5.26 5.55
CA LEU A 8 -10.54 -4.29 5.61
C LEU A 8 -10.34 -3.61 4.26
N VAL A 9 -10.40 -4.36 3.16
CA VAL A 9 -10.32 -3.81 1.79
C VAL A 9 -11.46 -2.83 1.53
N LEU A 10 -12.69 -3.16 1.92
CA LEU A 10 -13.83 -2.25 1.82
C LEU A 10 -13.62 -0.95 2.61
N LYS A 11 -12.99 -1.02 3.78
CA LYS A 11 -12.68 0.18 4.59
C LYS A 11 -11.58 1.04 3.96
N LEU A 12 -10.64 0.45 3.22
CA LEU A 12 -9.63 1.19 2.45
C LEU A 12 -10.25 1.96 1.28
N GLN A 13 -11.40 1.51 0.77
CA GLN A 13 -12.16 2.20 -0.30
C GLN A 13 -13.15 3.25 0.23
N HIS A 14 -13.17 3.49 1.54
CA HIS A 14 -14.15 4.38 2.15
C HIS A 14 -13.95 5.85 1.72
N PRO A 15 -15.02 6.63 1.45
CA PRO A 15 -14.90 8.03 1.00
C PRO A 15 -14.22 8.94 2.03
N LEU A 16 -14.37 8.65 3.33
CA LEU A 16 -13.73 9.40 4.41
C LEU A 16 -12.27 8.98 4.63
N ALA A 17 -11.33 9.92 4.49
CA ALA A 17 -9.89 9.71 4.67
C ALA A 17 -9.52 9.11 6.04
N LYS A 18 -10.16 9.57 7.13
CA LYS A 18 -9.93 9.04 8.49
C LYS A 18 -10.22 7.53 8.61
N ILE A 19 -11.21 7.04 7.85
CA ILE A 19 -11.54 5.60 7.85
C ILE A 19 -10.52 4.82 7.04
N ARG A 20 -10.08 5.35 5.88
CA ARG A 20 -9.00 4.76 5.09
C ARG A 20 -7.70 4.64 5.88
N SER A 21 -7.26 5.73 6.52
CA SER A 21 -6.07 5.77 7.39
C SER A 21 -6.12 4.70 8.49
N ARG A 22 -7.24 4.62 9.22
CA ARG A 22 -7.42 3.61 10.28
C ARG A 22 -7.37 2.17 9.75
N ALA A 23 -7.94 1.94 8.57
CA ALA A 23 -7.90 0.63 7.92
C ALA A 23 -6.49 0.26 7.48
N LEU A 24 -5.75 1.21 6.91
CA LEU A 24 -4.35 1.06 6.51
C LEU A 24 -3.45 0.72 7.70
N HIS A 25 -3.56 1.47 8.80
CA HIS A 25 -2.83 1.17 10.04
C HIS A 25 -3.17 -0.23 10.59
N SER A 26 -4.44 -0.63 10.52
CA SER A 26 -4.86 -1.96 10.97
C SER A 26 -4.28 -3.06 10.10
N LEU A 27 -4.20 -2.86 8.78
CA LEU A 27 -3.59 -3.81 7.85
C LEU A 27 -2.09 -3.95 8.11
N LEU A 28 -1.39 -2.83 8.24
CA LEU A 28 0.04 -2.80 8.56
C LEU A 28 0.37 -3.49 9.88
N PHE A 29 -0.38 -3.17 10.93
CA PHE A 29 -0.22 -3.81 12.22
C PHE A 29 -0.36 -5.33 12.09
N LYS A 30 -1.41 -5.80 11.39
CA LYS A 30 -1.62 -7.23 11.18
C LYS A 30 -0.49 -7.90 10.41
N LEU A 31 0.08 -7.24 9.41
CA LEU A 31 1.20 -7.79 8.64
C LEU A 31 2.49 -7.82 9.45
N ARG A 32 2.81 -6.74 10.18
CA ARG A 32 4.00 -6.66 11.05
C ARG A 32 3.95 -7.69 12.17
N GLU A 33 2.79 -7.86 12.79
CA GLU A 33 2.55 -8.85 13.84
C GLU A 33 2.30 -10.27 13.30
N ARG A 34 2.42 -10.49 11.98
CA ARG A 34 2.18 -11.78 11.31
C ARG A 34 0.81 -12.39 11.58
N LEU A 35 -0.18 -11.55 11.91
CA LEU A 35 -1.59 -11.92 12.07
C LEU A 35 -2.29 -12.14 10.73
N VAL A 36 -1.70 -11.60 9.66
CA VAL A 36 -2.05 -11.83 8.26
C VAL A 36 -0.74 -12.03 7.51
N ARG A 37 -0.70 -13.00 6.60
CA ARG A 37 0.43 -13.19 5.68
C ARG A 37 0.16 -12.52 4.34
N TRP A 38 1.22 -12.15 3.63
CA TRP A 38 1.12 -11.54 2.30
C TRP A 38 0.37 -12.41 1.30
N GLN A 39 0.54 -13.73 1.36
CA GLN A 39 -0.15 -14.69 0.48
C GLN A 39 -1.67 -14.68 0.68
N GLU A 40 -2.16 -14.25 1.84
CA GLU A 40 -3.61 -14.12 2.10
C GLU A 40 -4.19 -12.86 1.43
N LEU A 41 -3.35 -11.91 1.02
CA LEU A 41 -3.73 -10.67 0.36
C LEU A 41 -3.67 -10.75 -1.18
N GLU A 42 -2.91 -11.68 -1.73
CA GLU A 42 -2.77 -11.88 -3.19
C GLU A 42 -4.11 -12.05 -3.91
N PRO A 43 -5.07 -12.86 -3.42
CA PRO A 43 -6.38 -12.99 -4.07
C PRO A 43 -7.16 -11.67 -4.14
N LEU A 44 -6.85 -10.72 -3.25
CA LEU A 44 -7.53 -9.43 -3.12
C LEU A 44 -6.77 -8.29 -3.80
N GLN A 45 -5.63 -8.54 -4.44
CA GLN A 45 -4.75 -7.51 -5.00
C GLN A 45 -5.47 -6.52 -5.93
N ASN A 46 -6.42 -7.01 -6.74
CA ASN A 46 -7.17 -6.20 -7.71
C ASN A 46 -8.05 -5.15 -7.03
N SER A 47 -8.47 -5.39 -5.79
CA SER A 47 -9.25 -4.44 -4.99
C SER A 47 -8.40 -3.70 -3.97
N LEU A 48 -7.33 -4.32 -3.49
CA LEU A 48 -6.42 -3.78 -2.49
C LEU A 48 -5.50 -2.70 -3.06
N ILE A 49 -4.85 -2.93 -4.21
CA ILE A 49 -3.92 -1.94 -4.78
C ILE A 49 -4.61 -0.61 -5.07
N PRO A 50 -5.75 -0.55 -5.79
CA PRO A 50 -6.42 0.72 -6.03
C PRO A 50 -6.79 1.45 -4.73
N ALA A 51 -7.19 0.69 -3.70
CA ALA A 51 -7.55 1.24 -2.40
C ALA A 51 -6.33 1.81 -1.64
N LEU A 52 -5.18 1.13 -1.71
CA LEU A 52 -3.92 1.65 -1.17
C LEU A 52 -3.49 2.94 -1.90
N LEU A 53 -3.65 2.99 -3.22
CA LEU A 53 -3.33 4.19 -4.01
C LEU A 53 -4.28 5.36 -3.74
N ALA A 54 -5.54 5.09 -3.36
CA ALA A 54 -6.49 6.12 -2.91
C ALA A 54 -6.14 6.67 -1.52
N CYS A 55 -5.26 6.01 -0.77
CA CYS A 55 -4.70 6.55 0.47
C CYS A 55 -3.54 7.53 0.22
N LEU A 56 -3.02 7.62 -1.02
CA LEU A 56 -1.92 8.51 -1.41
C LEU A 56 -2.39 9.92 -1.82
N GLU A 57 -3.56 10.35 -1.33
CA GLU A 57 -4.07 11.69 -1.60
C GLU A 57 -3.43 12.71 -0.64
N PRO A 58 -3.08 13.92 -1.09
CA PRO A 58 -2.54 14.97 -0.22
C PRO A 58 -3.50 15.36 0.92
N PRO A 59 -3.00 15.81 2.08
CA PRO A 59 -1.58 15.94 2.45
C PRO A 59 -0.91 14.58 2.57
N LEU A 60 0.32 14.47 2.05
CA LEU A 60 1.05 13.21 1.99
C LEU A 60 1.59 12.87 3.38
N GLU A 61 0.70 12.29 4.17
CA GLU A 61 0.91 11.88 5.57
C GLU A 61 1.61 10.51 5.66
N LEU A 62 1.86 10.08 6.90
CA LEU A 62 2.46 8.82 7.34
C LEU A 62 1.93 7.58 6.58
N GLU A 63 0.70 7.65 6.11
CA GLU A 63 -0.02 6.70 5.27
C GLU A 63 0.75 6.39 3.96
N THR A 64 1.42 7.36 3.36
CA THR A 64 2.23 7.12 2.15
C THR A 64 3.47 6.30 2.46
N LEU A 65 4.14 6.59 3.58
CA LEU A 65 5.28 5.79 4.06
C LEU A 65 4.83 4.36 4.33
N HIS A 66 3.70 4.23 4.99
CA HIS A 66 3.04 2.98 5.30
C HIS A 66 2.68 2.14 4.06
N VAL A 67 2.11 2.75 3.02
CA VAL A 67 1.88 2.07 1.74
C VAL A 67 3.20 1.67 1.08
N LEU A 68 4.21 2.53 1.08
CA LEU A 68 5.53 2.19 0.52
C LEU A 68 6.19 1.01 1.26
N GLU A 69 6.16 1.01 2.58
CA GLU A 69 6.69 -0.09 3.39
C GLU A 69 5.97 -1.41 3.12
N LEU A 70 4.64 -1.38 3.00
CA LEU A 70 3.85 -2.55 2.60
C LEU A 70 4.37 -3.13 1.29
N LEU A 71 4.56 -2.28 0.29
CA LEU A 71 4.97 -2.71 -1.04
C LEU A 71 6.39 -3.30 -1.04
N VAL A 72 7.34 -2.65 -0.36
CA VAL A 72 8.72 -3.17 -0.20
C VAL A 72 8.74 -4.52 0.52
N GLN A 73 7.95 -4.68 1.57
CA GLN A 73 7.94 -5.89 2.39
C GLN A 73 7.26 -7.08 1.72
N SER A 74 6.33 -6.82 0.79
CA SER A 74 5.57 -7.89 0.14
C SER A 74 6.43 -8.82 -0.71
N GLN A 75 7.52 -8.30 -1.31
CA GLN A 75 8.35 -8.98 -2.33
C GLN A 75 7.51 -9.64 -3.45
N SER A 76 6.27 -9.20 -3.62
CA SER A 76 5.32 -9.82 -4.54
C SER A 76 5.46 -9.17 -5.90
N GLU A 77 5.97 -9.92 -6.87
CA GLU A 77 6.08 -9.48 -8.27
C GLU A 77 4.73 -9.04 -8.83
N VAL A 78 3.66 -9.71 -8.40
CA VAL A 78 2.29 -9.38 -8.82
C VAL A 78 1.86 -8.02 -8.27
N PHE A 79 2.19 -7.72 -7.02
CA PHE A 79 1.95 -6.38 -6.46
C PHE A 79 2.75 -5.30 -7.18
N LEU A 80 4.03 -5.56 -7.46
CA LEU A 80 4.89 -4.61 -8.18
C LEU A 80 4.38 -4.36 -9.62
N ALA A 81 4.00 -5.42 -10.34
CA ALA A 81 3.42 -5.31 -11.68
C ALA A 81 2.08 -4.55 -11.66
N SER A 82 1.20 -4.85 -10.70
CA SER A 82 -0.08 -4.16 -10.54
C SER A 82 0.09 -2.68 -10.17
N LEU A 83 1.11 -2.31 -9.41
CA LEU A 83 1.46 -0.90 -9.15
C LEU A 83 1.90 -0.16 -10.41
N GLN A 84 2.77 -0.77 -11.21
CA GLN A 84 3.23 -0.21 -12.47
C GLN A 84 2.04 0.02 -13.42
N HIS A 85 1.14 -0.97 -13.52
CA HIS A 85 -0.06 -0.88 -14.34
C HIS A 85 -1.04 0.21 -13.87
N SER A 86 -1.12 0.44 -12.55
CA SER A 86 -2.07 1.41 -11.96
C SER A 86 -1.57 2.86 -11.94
N GLY A 87 -0.43 3.16 -12.56
CA GLY A 87 0.18 4.51 -12.51
C GLY A 87 0.65 4.92 -11.11
N ALA A 88 0.86 3.95 -10.22
CA ALA A 88 1.26 4.19 -8.84
C ALA A 88 2.63 4.86 -8.73
N ALA A 89 3.53 4.55 -9.67
CA ALA A 89 4.89 5.07 -9.71
C ALA A 89 4.91 6.60 -9.71
N GLU A 90 4.04 7.24 -10.48
CA GLU A 90 3.98 8.70 -10.56
C GLU A 90 3.44 9.32 -9.26
N LYS A 91 2.42 8.72 -8.65
CA LYS A 91 1.88 9.17 -7.35
C LYS A 91 2.90 9.03 -6.24
N LEU A 92 3.59 7.89 -6.18
CA LEU A 92 4.63 7.61 -5.21
C LEU A 92 5.88 8.49 -5.43
N GLN A 93 6.26 8.76 -6.68
CA GLN A 93 7.35 9.67 -7.01
C GLN A 93 7.04 11.10 -6.60
N ARG A 94 5.84 11.62 -6.91
CA ARG A 94 5.42 12.95 -6.46
C ARG A 94 5.44 13.02 -4.93
N ALA A 95 4.99 11.97 -4.25
CA ALA A 95 5.02 11.92 -2.80
C ALA A 95 6.43 11.91 -2.21
N ALA A 96 7.31 11.09 -2.78
CA ALA A 96 8.72 11.01 -2.44
C ALA A 96 9.44 12.36 -2.62
N ASN A 97 9.17 13.06 -3.72
CA ASN A 97 9.78 14.37 -3.99
C ASN A 97 9.37 15.44 -2.96
N CYS A 98 8.25 15.27 -2.28
CA CYS A 98 7.79 16.19 -1.24
C CYS A 98 8.30 15.84 0.17
N ASN A 99 8.91 14.65 0.37
CA ASN A 99 9.40 14.21 1.67
C ASN A 99 10.65 13.30 1.56
N PRO A 100 11.82 13.73 2.07
CA PRO A 100 13.06 12.97 2.03
C PRO A 100 12.97 11.56 2.66
N GLU A 101 12.15 11.36 3.69
CA GLU A 101 11.95 10.05 4.32
C GLU A 101 11.21 9.07 3.39
N LEU A 102 10.26 9.59 2.61
CA LEU A 102 9.55 8.83 1.59
C LEU A 102 10.44 8.49 0.40
N GLN A 103 11.40 9.37 0.06
CA GLN A 103 12.32 9.17 -1.06
C GLN A 103 13.18 7.91 -0.90
N SER A 104 13.74 7.69 0.30
CA SER A 104 14.53 6.47 0.59
C SER A 104 13.70 5.19 0.45
N SER A 105 12.43 5.22 0.86
CA SER A 105 11.52 4.08 0.74
C SER A 105 11.09 3.83 -0.70
N TYR A 106 10.85 4.89 -1.47
CA TYR A 106 10.53 4.82 -2.89
C TYR A 106 11.68 4.24 -3.73
N GLU A 107 12.92 4.65 -3.47
CA GLU A 107 14.09 4.09 -4.16
C GLU A 107 14.25 2.59 -3.93
N LYS A 108 13.91 2.09 -2.73
CA LYS A 108 13.91 0.64 -2.44
C LYS A 108 12.89 -0.10 -3.28
N VAL A 109 11.67 0.45 -3.44
CA VAL A 109 10.64 -0.14 -4.33
C VAL A 109 11.16 -0.22 -5.76
N LEU A 110 11.78 0.84 -6.27
CA LEU A 110 12.34 0.87 -7.64
C LEU A 110 13.45 -0.16 -7.86
N ARG A 111 14.33 -0.36 -6.85
CA ARG A 111 15.39 -1.38 -6.93
C ARG A 111 14.83 -2.80 -6.89
N CYS A 112 13.78 -3.05 -6.11
CA CYS A 112 13.09 -4.35 -6.05
C CYS A 112 12.25 -4.67 -7.31
N SER A 113 12.03 -3.69 -8.18
CA SER A 113 11.28 -3.86 -9.43
C SER A 113 12.15 -3.82 -10.69
N SER A 114 13.47 -3.76 -10.54
CA SER A 114 14.41 -4.01 -11.64
C SER A 114 14.67 -5.52 -11.76
N PRO A 115 14.54 -6.12 -12.97
CA PRO A 115 14.79 -7.53 -13.21
C PRO A 115 16.26 -7.93 -13.01
#